data_AF-A0A9X8UJI3-F1
#
_entry.id   AF-A0A9X8UJI3-F1
#
_cell.length_a   1.000
_cell.length_b   1.000
_cell.length_c   1.000
_cell.angle_alpha   90.00
_cell.angle_beta   90.00
_cell.angle_gamma   90.00
#
_symmetry.space_group_name_H-M   'P 1'
#
loop_
_entity.id
_entity.type
_entity.pdbx_description
1 polymer ?
#
loop_
_entity_poly.entity_id
_entity_poly.type
_entity_poly.pdbx_seq_one_letter_code
_entity_poly.pdbx_strand_id
1 'polypeptide(L)'
;MKIDIEKIARLAKLKIEPDKRGMFETQMEQIVAMVENLPEMSERYVGVDPENPMRLREDEVRPSMRRDELLQNAPKVQAGCVVVPRTVE
;
A
#
# COMPACT_ATOMS: atom_id res chain seq x y z
N MET A 1 -17.56 3.60 17.31
CA MET A 1 -17.10 2.61 16.30
C MET A 1 -15.83 1.98 16.87
N LYS A 2 -15.76 0.66 17.09
CA LYS A 2 -14.56 0.08 17.71
C LYS A 2 -13.51 -0.21 16.65
N ILE A 3 -12.36 0.47 16.71
CA ILE A 3 -11.28 0.30 15.73
C ILE A 3 -10.42 -0.90 16.14
N ASP A 4 -10.48 -1.97 15.35
CA ASP A 4 -9.62 -3.14 15.56
C ASP A 4 -8.23 -2.91 14.92
N ILE A 5 -7.31 -2.39 15.72
CA ILE A 5 -5.91 -2.14 15.33
C ILE A 5 -5.20 -3.43 14.90
N GLU A 6 -5.51 -4.58 15.50
CA GLU A 6 -4.85 -5.84 15.17
C GLU A 6 -5.25 -6.32 13.78
N LYS A 7 -6.53 -6.20 13.43
CA LYS A 7 -7.03 -6.50 12.08
C LYS A 7 -6.41 -5.56 11.03
N ILE A 8 -6.33 -4.26 11.32
CA ILE A 8 -5.76 -3.27 10.39
C ILE A 8 -4.25 -3.52 10.19
N ALA A 9 -3.52 -3.75 11.29
CA ALA A 9 -2.09 -4.06 11.24
C ALA A 9 -1.80 -5.30 10.39
N ARG A 10 -2.64 -6.35 10.52
CA ARG A 10 -2.53 -7.56 9.72
C ARG A 10 -2.72 -7.30 8.22
N LEU A 11 -3.69 -6.46 7.84
CA LEU A 11 -3.93 -6.08 6.45
C LEU A 11 -2.76 -5.26 5.87
N ALA A 12 -2.20 -4.36 6.68
CA ALA A 12 -1.06 -3.53 6.31
C ALA A 12 0.31 -4.24 6.39
N LYS A 13 0.35 -5.52 6.80
CA LYS A 13 1.59 -6.29 7.07
C LYS A 13 2.51 -5.62 8.10
N LEU A 14 1.92 -4.94 9.09
CA LEU A 14 2.64 -4.30 10.19
C LEU A 14 2.60 -5.18 11.44
N LYS A 15 3.76 -5.34 12.09
CA LYS A 15 3.85 -5.94 13.42
C LYS A 15 3.77 -4.82 14.46
N ILE A 16 2.76 -4.86 15.31
CA ILE A 16 2.57 -3.90 16.40
C ILE A 16 2.78 -4.61 17.74
N GLU A 17 3.68 -4.08 18.55
CA GLU A 17 3.93 -4.59 19.90
C GLU A 17 2.70 -4.40 20.80
N PRO A 18 2.37 -5.37 21.68
CA PRO A 18 1.17 -5.33 22.51
C PRO A 18 1.02 -4.03 23.31
N ASP A 19 2.12 -3.55 23.86
CA ASP A 19 2.18 -2.36 24.72
C ASP A 19 1.80 -1.07 23.99
N LYS A 20 1.95 -1.05 22.66
CA LYS A 20 1.65 0.12 21.82
C LYS A 20 0.24 0.09 21.24
N ARG A 21 -0.49 -1.02 21.39
CA ARG A 21 -1.83 -1.19 20.77
C ARG A 21 -2.83 -0.14 21.26
N GLY A 22 -2.90 0.09 22.57
CA GLY A 22 -3.83 1.06 23.15
C GLY A 22 -3.55 2.50 22.69
N MET A 23 -2.26 2.87 22.58
CA MET A 23 -1.87 4.18 22.05
C MET A 23 -2.35 4.35 20.59
N PHE A 24 -2.13 3.34 19.74
CA PHE A 24 -2.54 3.41 18.34
C PHE A 24 -4.05 3.38 18.15
N GLU A 25 -4.80 2.70 19.02
CA GLU A 25 -6.26 2.70 19.02
C GLU A 25 -6.79 4.11 19.25
N THR A 26 -6.33 4.79 20.31
CA THR A 26 -6.71 6.17 20.61
C THR A 26 -6.28 7.15 19.51
N GLN A 27 -5.08 7.01 18.96
CA GLN A 27 -4.61 7.88 17.88
C GLN A 27 -5.43 7.70 16.61
N MET A 28 -5.83 6.47 16.25
CA MET A 28 -6.68 6.25 15.10
C MET A 28 -8.10 6.78 15.31
N GLU A 29 -8.66 6.65 16.50
CA GLU A 29 -9.96 7.26 16.82
C GLU A 29 -9.92 8.78 16.65
N GLN A 30 -8.84 9.44 17.11
CA GLN A 30 -8.64 10.88 16.93
C GLN A 30 -8.52 11.27 15.45
N ILE A 31 -7.80 10.49 14.64
CA ILE A 31 -7.67 10.76 13.20
C ILE A 31 -9.01 10.61 12.50
N VAL A 32 -9.79 9.56 12.81
CA VAL A 32 -11.12 9.38 12.23
C VAL A 32 -12.05 10.53 12.63
N ALA A 33 -12.04 10.93 13.90
CA ALA A 33 -12.83 12.08 14.36
C ALA A 33 -12.40 13.39 13.68
N MET A 34 -11.11 13.59 13.40
CA MET A 34 -10.66 14.75 12.62
C MET A 34 -11.22 14.71 11.19
N VAL A 35 -11.19 13.55 10.54
CA VAL A 35 -11.69 13.36 9.17
C VAL A 35 -13.21 13.55 9.07
N GLU A 36 -13.96 13.17 10.11
CA GLU A 36 -15.41 13.42 10.20
C GLU A 36 -15.76 14.92 10.21
N ASN A 37 -14.85 15.78 10.66
CA ASN A 37 -15.03 17.22 10.67
C ASN A 37 -14.62 17.89 9.34
N LEU A 38 -14.21 17.13 8.33
CA LEU A 38 -13.91 17.71 7.02
C LEU A 38 -15.20 18.25 6.39
N PRO A 39 -15.14 19.44 5.77
CA PRO A 39 -16.31 20.03 5.12
C PRO A 39 -16.80 19.11 4.00
N GLU A 40 -18.11 19.02 3.83
CA GLU A 40 -18.70 18.30 2.71
C GLU A 40 -18.19 18.89 1.38
N MET A 41 -17.60 18.05 0.53
CA MET A 41 -17.27 18.47 -0.83
C MET A 41 -18.56 18.60 -1.65
N SER A 42 -18.85 19.81 -2.12
CA SER A 42 -20.00 20.13 -2.96
C SER A 42 -19.93 19.52 -4.36
N GLU A 43 -18.75 19.10 -4.79
CA GLU A 43 -18.52 18.53 -6.10
C GLU A 43 -18.72 17.03 -6.05
N ARG A 44 -19.84 16.59 -6.64
CA ARG A 44 -20.03 15.21 -7.07
C ARG A 44 -18.94 14.88 -8.09
N TYR A 45 -17.79 14.42 -7.63
CA TYR A 45 -16.76 13.85 -8.49
C TYR A 45 -17.24 12.47 -8.96
N VAL A 46 -18.18 12.49 -9.90
CA VAL A 46 -18.84 11.32 -10.47
C VAL A 46 -18.59 11.38 -11.97
N GLY A 47 -17.34 11.17 -12.36
CA GLY A 47 -16.95 11.19 -13.76
C GLY A 47 -15.53 10.69 -13.96
N VAL A 48 -15.32 10.01 -15.09
CA VAL A 48 -13.98 9.84 -15.66
C VAL A 48 -13.45 11.23 -15.98
N ASP A 49 -12.25 11.55 -15.51
CA ASP A 49 -11.59 12.81 -15.82
C ASP A 49 -11.46 12.97 -17.35
N PRO A 50 -12.14 13.95 -17.98
CA PRO A 50 -12.12 14.13 -19.43
C PRO A 50 -10.73 14.54 -19.94
N GLU A 51 -9.87 15.12 -19.09
CA GLU A 51 -8.48 15.43 -19.44
C GLU A 51 -7.57 14.19 -19.37
N ASN A 52 -8.03 13.13 -18.71
CA ASN A 52 -7.30 11.88 -18.54
C ASN A 52 -8.08 10.65 -19.05
N PRO A 53 -8.29 10.56 -20.37
CA PRO A 53 -8.95 9.41 -20.98
C PRO A 53 -8.10 8.14 -20.83
N MET A 54 -8.74 6.97 -20.92
CA MET A 54 -8.05 5.69 -20.98
C MET A 54 -7.11 5.66 -22.19
N ARG A 55 -5.80 5.62 -21.94
CA ARG A 55 -4.77 5.47 -22.97
C ARG A 55 -4.23 4.06 -22.97
N LEU A 56 -4.35 3.38 -24.11
CA LEU A 56 -3.73 2.08 -24.30
C LEU A 56 -2.25 2.28 -24.66
N ARG A 57 -1.41 1.38 -24.17
CA ARG A 57 0.00 1.28 -24.56
C ARG A 57 0.08 0.44 -25.82
N GLU A 58 0.83 0.90 -26.82
CA GLU A 58 1.17 0.12 -28.02
C GLU A 58 1.89 -1.19 -27.66
N ASP A 59 1.59 -2.26 -28.40
CA ASP A 59 2.18 -3.58 -28.21
C ASP A 59 3.54 -3.71 -28.88
N GLU A 60 4.52 -2.97 -28.37
CA GLU A 60 5.88 -2.94 -28.87
C GLU A 60 6.88 -3.53 -27.88
N VAL A 61 7.81 -4.35 -28.38
CA VAL A 61 8.91 -4.90 -27.59
C VAL A 61 9.92 -3.79 -27.28
N ARG A 62 10.22 -3.60 -26.00
CA ARG A 62 11.26 -2.66 -25.53
C ARG A 62 12.37 -3.42 -24.80
N PRO A 63 13.63 -2.97 -24.87
CA PRO A 63 14.71 -3.57 -24.09
C PRO A 63 14.37 -3.58 -22.60
N SER A 64 14.50 -4.75 -21.97
CA SER A 64 14.36 -4.89 -20.51
C SER A 64 15.60 -4.38 -19.81
N MET A 65 15.46 -3.98 -18.54
CA MET A 65 16.59 -3.56 -17.71
C MET A 65 17.57 -4.71 -17.47
N ARG A 66 18.86 -4.40 -17.32
CA ARG A 66 19.88 -5.41 -17.05
C ARG A 66 19.63 -6.10 -15.73
N ARG A 67 19.77 -7.43 -15.72
CA ARG A 67 19.50 -8.27 -14.54
C ARG A 67 20.33 -7.86 -13.32
N ASP A 68 21.59 -7.50 -13.53
CA ASP A 68 22.51 -7.10 -12.46
C ASP A 68 22.04 -5.81 -11.78
N GLU A 69 21.55 -4.83 -12.56
CA GLU A 69 21.02 -3.56 -12.07
C GLU A 69 19.71 -3.76 -11.29
N LEU A 70 18.82 -4.63 -11.80
CA LEU A 70 17.56 -4.97 -11.13
C LEU A 70 17.77 -5.63 -9.76
N LEU A 71 18.80 -6.46 -9.62
CA LEU A 71 19.04 -7.26 -8.42
C LEU A 71 19.93 -6.57 -7.40
N GLN A 72 20.49 -5.40 -7.72
CA GLN A 72 21.44 -4.68 -6.86
C GLN A 72 20.87 -4.36 -5.46
N ASN A 73 19.56 -4.09 -5.37
CA ASN A 73 18.89 -3.73 -4.11
C ASN A 73 18.19 -4.94 -3.44
N ALA A 74 18.29 -6.14 -4.01
CA ALA A 74 17.62 -7.30 -3.46
C ALA A 74 18.33 -7.78 -2.18
N PRO A 75 17.63 -8.02 -1.06
CA PRO A 75 18.25 -8.43 0.20
C PRO A 75 19.07 -9.72 0.11
N LYS A 76 18.66 -10.65 -0.75
CA LYS A 76 19.38 -11.89 -1.04
C LYS A 76 19.08 -12.34 -2.47
N VAL A 77 20.14 -12.72 -3.18
CA VAL A 77 20.07 -13.18 -4.57
C VAL A 77 20.69 -14.57 -4.67
N GLN A 78 20.05 -15.47 -5.40
CA GLN A 78 20.59 -16.80 -5.69
C GLN A 78 20.15 -17.24 -7.10
N ALA A 79 21.09 -17.69 -7.93
CA ALA A 79 20.84 -18.05 -9.34
C ALA A 79 20.07 -16.96 -10.14
N GLY A 80 20.28 -15.70 -9.73
CA GLY A 80 19.61 -14.51 -10.25
C GLY A 80 18.10 -14.42 -9.95
N CYS A 81 17.64 -15.09 -8.90
CA CYS A 81 16.31 -14.93 -8.31
C CYS A 81 16.41 -14.15 -6.99
N VAL A 82 15.36 -13.41 -6.64
CA VAL A 82 15.22 -12.80 -5.31
C VAL A 82 14.78 -13.89 -4.34
N VAL A 83 15.57 -14.11 -3.28
CA VAL A 83 15.32 -15.16 -2.31
C VAL A 83 14.41 -14.64 -1.21
N VAL A 84 13.28 -15.32 -1.01
CA VAL A 84 12.32 -15.05 0.08
C VAL A 84 12.12 -16.31 0.92
N PRO A 85 11.65 -16.19 2.18
CA PRO A 85 11.22 -17.33 2.97
C PRO A 85 10.16 -18.14 2.19
N ARG A 86 10.19 -19.46 2.32
CA ARG A 86 9.23 -20.34 1.67
C ARG A 86 7.83 -19.98 2.14
N THR A 87 6.94 -19.63 1.20
CA THR A 87 5.51 -19.51 1.49
C THR A 87 4.97 -20.89 1.85
N VAL A 88 4.38 -20.98 3.03
CA VAL A 88 3.59 -22.13 3.51
C VAL A 88 2.15 -21.64 3.71
N GLU A 89 1.18 -22.54 3.59
CA GLU A 89 -0.24 -22.24 3.89
C GLU A 89 -0.49 -22.14 5.40
#